data_AF-A0A915UB65-F1
#
_entry.id   AF-A0A915UB65-F1
#
_cell.length_a   1.000
_cell.length_b   1.000
_cell.length_c   1.000
_cell.angle_alpha   90.00
_cell.angle_beta   90.00
_cell.angle_gamma   90.00
#
_symmetry.space_group_name_H-M   'P 1'
#
loop_
_entity.id
_entity.type
_entity.pdbx_description
1 polymer ?
#
loop_
_entity_poly.entity_id
_entity_poly.type
_entity_poly.pdbx_seq_one_letter_code
_entity_poly.pdbx_strand_id
1 'polypeptide(L)'
;MEWTWLPYDATPADYDAQARALLTAFRAGDAQAVERMYRHHPRFRRPDVSWLPGPMSAVEVAATTLDRDDARLAVARAYDALDWASLVAHAEAINTPHWDIARFEAAVEAVVRGDVDDLRRRLDEGPSLVRARSTRVGPFDPEVHWCTLLHYVAANGVEHWRQKTPPTAVAIADLLLARGADPDALADLYGGECTTLTLLVSSRHPYEAGLQVPLVHMDARASRAMNRRPST
;
A
#
# COMPACT_ATOMS: atom_id res chain seq x y z
N MET A 1 16.88 3.27 16.18
CA MET A 1 15.85 2.23 16.19
C MET A 1 15.63 1.86 14.75
N GLU A 2 15.98 0.64 14.39
CA GLU A 2 15.68 0.13 13.06
C GLU A 2 14.16 0.03 12.87
N TRP A 3 13.64 0.58 11.76
CA TRP A 3 12.23 0.51 11.43
C TRP A 3 11.92 -0.78 10.69
N THR A 4 11.14 -1.65 11.33
CA THR A 4 10.66 -2.90 10.73
C THR A 4 9.18 -2.75 10.39
N TRP A 5 8.82 -2.98 9.14
CA TRP A 5 7.42 -3.05 8.74
C TRP A 5 6.76 -4.28 9.38
N LEU A 6 5.65 -4.06 10.06
CA LEU A 6 4.82 -5.11 10.61
C LEU A 6 4.14 -5.87 9.46
N PRO A 7 3.87 -7.18 9.63
CA PRO A 7 3.13 -7.94 8.63
C PRO A 7 1.70 -7.40 8.50
N TYR A 8 1.04 -7.69 7.37
CA TYR A 8 -0.29 -7.16 7.09
C TYR A 8 -1.33 -7.57 8.15
N ASP A 9 -1.18 -8.75 8.75
CA ASP A 9 -2.03 -9.32 9.79
C ASP A 9 -1.66 -8.90 11.22
N ALA A 10 -0.74 -7.95 11.38
CA ALA A 10 -0.39 -7.39 12.68
C ALA A 10 -1.62 -6.83 13.41
N THR A 11 -1.62 -7.00 14.73
CA THR A 11 -2.73 -6.62 15.59
C THR A 11 -2.61 -5.15 16.03
N PRO A 12 -3.70 -4.53 16.52
CA PRO A 12 -3.63 -3.21 17.16
C PRO A 12 -2.56 -3.12 18.26
N ALA A 13 -2.31 -4.20 18.99
CA ALA A 13 -1.31 -4.26 20.05
C ALA A 13 0.13 -4.18 19.49
N ASP A 14 0.38 -4.77 18.32
CA ASP A 14 1.69 -4.73 17.65
C ASP A 14 2.03 -3.32 17.19
N TYR A 15 1.07 -2.63 16.55
CA TYR A 15 1.23 -1.23 16.15
C TYR A 15 1.44 -0.31 17.36
N ASP A 16 0.73 -0.55 18.47
CA ASP A 16 0.86 0.26 19.67
C ASP A 16 2.20 0.01 20.37
N ALA A 17 2.72 -1.22 20.32
CA ALA A 17 4.08 -1.53 20.75
C ALA A 17 5.14 -0.81 19.89
N GLN A 18 4.96 -0.80 18.57
CA GLN A 18 5.83 -0.05 17.66
C GLN A 18 5.79 1.46 17.94
N ALA A 19 4.61 2.03 18.24
CA ALA A 19 4.48 3.45 18.62
C ALA A 19 5.21 3.78 19.93
N ARG A 20 5.11 2.91 20.95
CA ARG A 20 5.86 3.08 22.21
C ARG A 20 7.38 3.01 21.98
N ALA A 21 7.83 2.08 21.16
CA ALA A 21 9.24 1.95 20.82
C ALA A 21 9.76 3.17 20.05
N LEU A 22 8.98 3.68 19.08
CA LEU A 22 9.27 4.90 18.34
C LEU A 22 9.41 6.11 19.28
N LEU A 23 8.44 6.32 20.19
CA LEU A 23 8.49 7.43 21.15
C LEU A 23 9.70 7.33 22.10
N THR A 24 10.01 6.12 22.55
CA THR A 24 11.17 5.87 23.44
C THR A 24 12.47 6.21 22.73
N ALA A 25 12.65 5.75 21.48
CA ALA A 25 13.83 6.04 20.68
C ALA A 25 13.93 7.54 20.32
N PHE A 26 12.81 8.19 20.00
CA PHE A 26 12.76 9.62 19.74
C PHE A 26 13.25 10.44 20.94
N ARG A 27 12.77 10.11 22.15
CA ARG A 27 13.20 10.75 23.40
C ARG A 27 14.68 10.51 23.74
N ALA A 28 15.25 9.43 23.24
CA ALA A 28 16.68 9.13 23.35
C ALA A 28 17.54 9.84 22.29
N GLY A 29 16.95 10.65 21.39
CA GLY A 29 17.66 11.34 20.32
C GLY A 29 18.09 10.43 19.17
N ASP A 30 17.47 9.26 19.01
CA ASP A 30 17.79 8.34 17.93
C ASP A 30 17.47 8.96 16.56
N ALA A 31 18.49 9.06 15.70
CA ALA A 31 18.37 9.74 14.41
C ALA A 31 17.28 9.13 13.50
N GLN A 32 17.10 7.80 13.52
CA GLN A 32 16.07 7.16 12.70
C GLN A 32 14.67 7.43 13.25
N ALA A 33 14.49 7.42 14.57
CA ALA A 33 13.21 7.77 15.19
C ALA A 33 12.83 9.24 14.95
N VAL A 34 13.79 10.16 15.06
CA VAL A 34 13.61 11.59 14.72
C VAL A 34 13.18 11.75 13.27
N GLU A 35 13.87 11.09 12.34
CA GLU A 35 13.51 11.14 10.92
C GLU A 35 12.13 10.55 10.65
N ARG A 36 11.73 9.48 11.36
CA ARG A 36 10.39 8.89 11.21
C ARG A 36 9.29 9.83 11.71
N MET A 37 9.48 10.45 12.87
CA MET A 37 8.55 11.46 13.37
C MET A 37 8.45 12.60 12.37
N TYR A 38 9.58 13.16 11.93
CA TYR A 38 9.64 14.23 10.93
C TYR A 38 8.91 13.87 9.63
N ARG A 39 9.14 12.65 9.12
CA ARG A 39 8.58 12.18 7.85
C ARG A 39 7.12 11.83 7.87
N HIS A 40 6.52 11.51 9.02
CA HIS A 40 5.17 10.94 9.04
C HIS A 40 4.20 11.73 9.91
N HIS A 41 4.69 12.53 10.87
CA HIS A 41 3.81 13.28 11.75
C HIS A 41 3.30 14.58 11.10
N PRO A 42 1.98 14.85 11.04
CA PRO A 42 1.42 16.05 10.40
C PRO A 42 1.94 17.39 10.94
N ARG A 43 2.35 17.43 12.21
CA ARG A 43 2.94 18.64 12.85
C ARG A 43 4.19 19.15 12.13
N PHE A 44 4.91 18.28 11.41
CA PHE A 44 6.11 18.63 10.68
C PHE A 44 5.88 18.75 9.16
N ARG A 45 4.62 18.88 8.73
CA ARG A 45 4.27 19.09 7.33
C ARG A 45 4.14 20.57 7.01
N ARG A 46 4.35 20.88 5.74
CA ARG A 46 4.03 22.19 5.21
C ARG A 46 2.51 22.42 5.22
N PRO A 47 2.02 23.57 5.70
CA PRO A 47 0.60 23.87 5.70
C PRO A 47 0.03 24.10 4.28
N ASP A 48 0.87 24.53 3.34
CA ASP A 48 0.50 24.76 1.94
C ASP A 48 0.62 23.49 1.08
N VAL A 49 1.43 22.52 1.51
CA VAL A 49 1.65 21.25 0.81
C VAL A 49 1.76 20.11 1.83
N SER A 50 0.63 19.55 2.22
CA SER A 50 0.53 18.61 3.36
C SER A 50 1.35 17.33 3.23
N TRP A 51 1.74 16.94 2.01
CA TRP A 51 2.60 15.77 1.76
C TRP A 51 4.10 16.08 1.83
N LEU A 52 4.51 17.35 1.85
CA LEU A 52 5.91 17.74 1.96
C LEU A 52 6.30 18.04 3.42
N PRO A 53 7.47 17.60 3.88
CA PRO A 53 8.03 18.04 5.15
C PRO A 53 8.24 19.56 5.19
N GLY A 54 7.97 20.15 6.36
CA GLY A 54 8.25 21.55 6.68
C GLY A 54 9.76 21.82 6.83
N PRO A 55 10.20 23.08 6.78
CA PRO A 55 11.61 23.44 6.86
C PRO A 55 12.13 23.37 8.31
N MET A 56 12.20 22.16 8.88
CA MET A 56 12.74 21.92 10.22
C MET A 56 13.99 21.06 10.16
N SER A 57 15.01 21.43 10.93
CA SER A 57 16.19 20.61 11.14
C SER A 57 15.91 19.44 12.09
N ALA A 58 16.73 18.38 12.02
CA ALA A 58 16.61 17.25 12.94
C ALA A 58 16.73 17.66 14.42
N VAL A 59 17.51 18.70 14.73
CA VAL A 59 17.66 19.24 16.09
C VAL A 59 16.36 19.89 16.57
N GLU A 60 15.71 20.69 15.73
CA GLU A 60 14.42 21.32 16.06
C GLU A 60 13.30 20.29 16.21
N VAL A 61 13.28 19.27 15.34
CA VAL A 61 12.34 18.14 15.48
C VAL A 61 12.57 17.44 16.81
N ALA A 62 13.81 17.05 17.13
CA ALA A 62 14.14 16.34 18.38
C ALA A 62 13.84 17.14 19.65
N ALA A 63 13.85 18.48 19.57
CA ALA A 63 13.48 19.36 20.67
C ALA A 63 11.96 19.48 20.90
N THR A 64 11.14 18.95 19.98
CA THR A 64 9.67 19.01 20.09
C THR A 64 9.16 18.03 21.14
N THR A 65 8.31 18.49 22.07
CA THR A 65 7.61 17.61 22.99
C THR A 65 6.54 16.81 22.24
N LEU A 66 6.73 15.49 22.16
CA LEU A 66 5.77 14.53 21.61
C LEU A 66 5.31 13.56 22.70
N ASP A 67 4.03 13.20 22.64
CA ASP A 67 3.42 12.20 23.50
C ASP A 67 3.15 10.89 22.76
N ARG A 68 2.35 10.01 23.39
CA ARG A 68 2.01 8.70 22.83
C ARG A 68 1.07 8.81 21.64
N ASP A 69 0.15 9.75 21.64
CA ASP A 69 -0.82 9.91 20.57
C ASP A 69 -0.15 10.50 19.32
N ASP A 70 0.82 11.40 19.52
CA ASP A 70 1.73 11.84 18.45
C ASP A 70 2.48 10.64 17.82
N ALA A 71 3.03 9.75 18.64
CA ALA A 71 3.75 8.57 18.15
C ALA A 71 2.83 7.57 17.42
N ARG A 72 1.61 7.36 17.94
CA ARG A 72 0.58 6.54 17.28
C ARG A 72 0.16 7.12 15.94
N LEU A 73 -0.03 8.44 15.86
CA LEU A 73 -0.35 9.11 14.62
C LEU A 73 0.80 8.98 13.61
N ALA A 74 2.05 9.16 14.04
CA ALA A 74 3.21 8.96 13.18
C ALA A 74 3.30 7.52 12.65
N VAL A 75 3.04 6.51 13.48
CA VAL A 75 2.96 5.11 13.05
C VAL A 75 1.83 4.92 12.04
N ALA A 76 0.62 5.38 12.35
CA ALA A 76 -0.52 5.28 11.42
C ALA A 76 -0.21 5.88 10.04
N ARG A 77 0.39 7.07 10.01
CA ARG A 77 0.82 7.74 8.78
C ARG A 77 1.99 7.05 8.08
N ALA A 78 2.83 6.31 8.79
CA ALA A 78 3.85 5.46 8.16
C ALA A 78 3.22 4.27 7.42
N TYR A 79 2.09 3.77 7.90
CA TYR A 79 1.26 2.76 7.22
C TYR A 79 0.14 3.38 6.38
N ASP A 80 0.31 4.62 5.91
CA ASP A 80 -0.64 5.36 5.07
C ASP A 80 -2.10 5.23 5.54
N ALA A 81 -2.32 5.14 6.85
CA ALA A 81 -3.63 5.23 7.45
C ALA A 81 -3.97 6.68 7.74
N LEU A 82 -5.26 7.04 7.65
CA LEU A 82 -5.73 8.40 7.92
C LEU A 82 -5.40 8.82 9.35
N ASP A 83 -5.54 7.93 10.31
CA ASP A 83 -5.19 8.18 11.71
C ASP A 83 -5.05 6.86 12.47
N TRP A 84 -4.82 6.97 13.78
CA TRP A 84 -4.71 5.80 14.64
C TRP A 84 -5.98 4.95 14.64
N ALA A 85 -7.16 5.57 14.65
CA ALA A 85 -8.44 4.86 14.65
C ALA A 85 -8.63 4.04 13.37
N SER A 86 -8.26 4.62 12.23
CA SER A 86 -8.33 3.97 10.91
C SER A 86 -7.38 2.77 10.82
N LEU A 87 -6.16 2.90 11.36
CA LEU A 87 -5.21 1.79 11.41
C LEU A 87 -5.72 0.65 12.31
N VAL A 88 -6.25 0.97 13.49
CA VAL A 88 -6.80 -0.02 14.43
C VAL A 88 -8.00 -0.75 13.80
N ALA A 89 -8.96 0.00 13.24
CA ALA A 89 -10.15 -0.58 12.61
C ALA A 89 -9.77 -1.53 11.46
N HIS A 90 -8.78 -1.14 10.65
CA HIS A 90 -8.28 -1.99 9.57
C HIS A 90 -7.59 -3.26 10.10
N ALA A 91 -6.74 -3.15 11.12
CA ALA A 91 -6.07 -4.29 11.74
C ALA A 91 -7.06 -5.28 12.39
N GLU A 92 -8.09 -4.77 13.07
CA GLU A 92 -9.17 -5.58 13.64
C GLU A 92 -9.98 -6.29 12.54
N ALA A 93 -10.28 -5.60 11.44
CA ALA A 93 -11.00 -6.17 10.31
C ALA A 93 -10.24 -7.33 9.65
N ILE A 94 -8.90 -7.23 9.51
CA ILE A 94 -8.07 -8.33 9.01
C ILE A 94 -8.07 -9.53 9.97
N ASN A 95 -8.01 -9.26 11.28
CA ASN A 95 -7.91 -10.30 12.29
C ASN A 95 -9.25 -10.98 12.63
N THR A 96 -10.33 -10.66 11.91
CA THR A 96 -11.66 -11.24 12.15
C THR A 96 -11.95 -12.41 11.17
N PRO A 97 -12.34 -13.62 11.63
CA PRO A 97 -12.27 -14.89 10.87
C PRO A 97 -13.04 -15.06 9.53
N HIS A 98 -13.78 -14.07 9.03
CA HIS A 98 -14.71 -14.28 7.89
C HIS A 98 -14.75 -13.15 6.86
N TRP A 99 -13.81 -12.20 6.89
CA TRP A 99 -13.91 -11.00 6.05
C TRP A 99 -13.07 -11.06 4.78
N ASP A 100 -13.63 -10.54 3.69
CA ASP A 100 -12.97 -10.41 2.39
C ASP A 100 -11.72 -9.53 2.45
N ILE A 101 -11.61 -8.64 3.44
CA ILE A 101 -10.46 -7.75 3.65
C ILE A 101 -9.17 -8.55 3.89
N ALA A 102 -9.19 -9.52 4.80
CA ALA A 102 -8.00 -10.33 5.11
C ALA A 102 -7.50 -11.12 3.88
N ARG A 103 -8.44 -11.65 3.09
CA ARG A 103 -8.13 -12.38 1.86
C ARG A 103 -7.55 -11.47 0.79
N PHE A 104 -8.12 -10.27 0.63
CA PHE A 104 -7.62 -9.26 -0.29
C PHE A 104 -6.22 -8.80 0.09
N GLU A 105 -6.00 -8.43 1.36
CA GLU A 105 -4.71 -7.95 1.87
C GLU A 105 -3.62 -9.02 1.73
N ALA A 106 -3.95 -10.29 1.99
CA ALA A 106 -3.02 -11.39 1.79
C ALA A 106 -2.70 -11.63 0.30
N ALA A 107 -3.65 -11.41 -0.61
CA ALA A 107 -3.41 -11.46 -2.06
C ALA A 107 -2.57 -10.26 -2.54
N VAL A 108 -2.76 -9.07 -1.95
CA VAL A 108 -1.89 -7.90 -2.17
C VAL A 108 -0.45 -8.23 -1.80
N GLU A 109 -0.22 -8.87 -0.65
CA GLU A 109 1.12 -9.29 -0.26
C GLU A 109 1.77 -10.26 -1.26
N ALA A 110 1.00 -11.20 -1.83
CA ALA A 110 1.50 -12.08 -2.89
C ALA A 110 1.90 -11.31 -4.16
N VAL A 111 1.09 -10.32 -4.56
CA VAL A 111 1.41 -9.41 -5.68
C VAL A 111 2.70 -8.64 -5.41
N VAL A 112 2.80 -7.99 -4.24
CA VAL A 112 3.94 -7.13 -3.86
C VAL A 112 5.24 -7.94 -3.72
N ARG A 113 5.16 -9.18 -3.19
CA ARG A 113 6.32 -10.08 -3.05
C ARG A 113 6.71 -10.78 -4.34
N GLY A 114 5.85 -10.81 -5.36
CA GLY A 114 6.12 -11.55 -6.58
C GLY A 114 5.75 -13.04 -6.53
N ASP A 115 4.95 -13.46 -5.54
CA ASP A 115 4.60 -14.86 -5.30
C ASP A 115 3.42 -15.29 -6.18
N VAL A 116 3.74 -15.74 -7.40
CA VAL A 116 2.77 -16.15 -8.41
C VAL A 116 1.96 -17.37 -7.97
N ASP A 117 2.59 -18.30 -7.24
CA ASP A 117 1.96 -19.57 -6.86
C ASP A 117 0.99 -19.36 -5.69
N ASP A 118 1.35 -18.56 -4.68
CA ASP A 118 0.42 -18.17 -3.61
C ASP A 118 -0.74 -17.34 -4.18
N LEU A 119 -0.47 -16.39 -5.08
CA LEU A 119 -1.52 -15.62 -5.73
C LEU A 119 -2.48 -16.53 -6.52
N ARG A 120 -1.96 -17.51 -7.28
CA ARG A 120 -2.78 -18.46 -8.03
C ARG A 120 -3.70 -19.24 -7.10
N ARG A 121 -3.14 -19.82 -6.03
CA ARG A 121 -3.88 -20.59 -5.04
C ARG A 121 -5.03 -19.77 -4.43
N ARG A 122 -4.76 -18.52 -4.05
CA ARG A 122 -5.79 -17.61 -3.50
C ARG A 122 -6.90 -17.30 -4.49
N LEU A 123 -6.54 -17.05 -5.75
CA LEU A 123 -7.52 -16.79 -6.82
C LEU A 123 -8.33 -18.05 -7.18
N ASP A 124 -7.78 -19.25 -6.99
CA ASP A 124 -8.51 -20.51 -7.13
C ASP A 124 -9.50 -20.73 -5.96
N GLU A 125 -9.07 -20.43 -4.73
CA GLU A 125 -9.91 -20.53 -3.53
C GLU A 125 -11.02 -19.46 -3.50
N GLY A 126 -10.76 -18.27 -4.04
CA GLY A 126 -11.70 -17.13 -4.06
C GLY A 126 -11.67 -16.36 -5.37
N PRO A 127 -12.35 -16.83 -6.44
CA PRO A 127 -12.33 -16.18 -7.75
C PRO A 127 -12.82 -14.72 -7.77
N SER A 128 -13.65 -14.32 -6.81
CA SER A 128 -14.12 -12.93 -6.67
C SER A 128 -13.00 -11.95 -6.29
N LEU A 129 -11.87 -12.42 -5.74
CA LEU A 129 -10.74 -11.59 -5.32
C LEU A 129 -10.17 -10.75 -6.47
N VAL A 130 -10.27 -11.23 -7.71
CA VAL A 130 -9.77 -10.51 -8.89
C VAL A 130 -10.51 -9.18 -9.12
N ARG A 131 -11.74 -9.04 -8.60
CA ARG A 131 -12.57 -7.82 -8.66
C ARG A 131 -12.70 -7.13 -7.30
N ALA A 132 -12.17 -7.73 -6.24
CA ALA A 132 -12.16 -7.11 -4.93
C ALA A 132 -11.27 -5.86 -4.94
N ARG A 133 -11.54 -4.97 -4.01
CA ARG A 133 -10.93 -3.64 -3.94
C ARG A 133 -10.46 -3.35 -2.52
N SER A 134 -9.41 -2.55 -2.42
CA SER A 134 -8.91 -2.02 -1.15
C SER A 134 -9.97 -1.15 -0.49
N THR A 135 -10.09 -1.30 0.83
CA THR A 135 -10.95 -0.48 1.70
C THR A 135 -10.14 0.33 2.70
N ARG A 136 -8.82 0.43 2.49
CA ARG A 136 -7.94 1.21 3.38
C ARG A 136 -8.31 2.68 3.35
N VAL A 137 -8.40 3.28 4.53
CA VAL A 137 -8.67 4.72 4.72
C VAL A 137 -7.34 5.41 5.02
N GLY A 138 -6.88 6.26 4.10
CA GLY A 138 -5.58 6.89 4.12
C GLY A 138 -5.60 8.42 4.19
N PRO A 139 -4.43 9.07 4.31
CA PRO A 139 -4.26 10.54 4.35
C PRO A 139 -4.64 11.30 3.08
N PHE A 140 -4.93 10.59 2.00
CA PHE A 140 -4.96 11.13 0.65
C PHE A 140 -6.36 11.61 0.28
N ASP A 141 -6.46 12.28 -0.86
CA ASP A 141 -7.73 12.72 -1.42
C ASP A 141 -7.99 11.95 -2.74
N PRO A 142 -9.03 11.10 -2.81
CA PRO A 142 -9.91 10.71 -1.70
C PRO A 142 -9.23 9.75 -0.71
N GLU A 143 -9.84 9.59 0.47
CA GLU A 143 -9.27 8.81 1.58
C GLU A 143 -9.19 7.31 1.26
N VAL A 144 -10.08 6.78 0.42
CA VAL A 144 -10.10 5.37 0.02
C VAL A 144 -9.82 5.27 -1.47
N HIS A 145 -8.71 4.60 -1.82
CA HIS A 145 -8.26 4.53 -3.21
C HIS A 145 -8.97 3.47 -4.07
N TRP A 146 -9.67 2.52 -3.46
CA TRP A 146 -10.43 1.49 -4.17
C TRP A 146 -9.63 0.62 -5.17
N CYS A 147 -8.29 0.55 -5.06
CA CYS A 147 -7.47 -0.24 -5.97
C CYS A 147 -7.84 -1.73 -5.96
N THR A 148 -7.86 -2.34 -7.14
CA THR A 148 -7.90 -3.80 -7.34
C THR A 148 -6.49 -4.39 -7.27
N LEU A 149 -6.35 -5.72 -7.22
CA LEU A 149 -5.05 -6.40 -7.29
C LEU A 149 -4.22 -6.02 -8.54
N LEU A 150 -4.88 -5.70 -9.66
CA LEU A 150 -4.20 -5.30 -10.89
C LEU A 150 -3.56 -3.90 -10.76
N HIS A 151 -4.21 -2.97 -10.06
CA HIS A 151 -3.64 -1.65 -9.77
C HIS A 151 -2.33 -1.76 -8.96
N TYR A 152 -2.24 -2.72 -8.03
CA TYR A 152 -1.02 -2.96 -7.25
C TYR A 152 0.19 -3.34 -8.14
N VAL A 153 -0.02 -3.89 -9.34
CA VAL A 153 1.07 -4.18 -10.29
C VAL A 153 1.76 -2.90 -10.78
N ALA A 154 1.03 -1.78 -10.86
CA ALA A 154 1.60 -0.49 -11.24
C ALA A 154 2.56 0.07 -10.16
N ALA A 155 2.46 -0.44 -8.92
CA ALA A 155 3.27 -0.01 -7.78
C ALA A 155 3.29 1.54 -7.63
N ASN A 156 2.13 2.17 -7.80
CA ASN A 156 1.96 3.62 -7.80
C ASN A 156 0.56 3.95 -7.27
N GLY A 157 0.46 4.93 -6.36
CA GLY A 157 -0.80 5.31 -5.71
C GLY A 157 -1.26 4.36 -4.61
N VAL A 158 -0.57 3.23 -4.41
CA VAL A 158 -0.78 2.32 -3.28
C VAL A 158 0.13 2.67 -2.11
N GLU A 159 -0.10 2.03 -0.97
CA GLU A 159 0.73 2.12 0.24
C GLU A 159 2.24 2.19 -0.04
N HIS A 160 2.93 3.23 0.47
CA HIS A 160 4.30 3.57 0.09
C HIS A 160 5.29 2.42 0.31
N TRP A 161 5.15 1.65 1.41
CA TRP A 161 6.02 0.51 1.70
C TRP A 161 5.74 -0.72 0.82
N ARG A 162 4.62 -0.71 0.07
CA ARG A 162 4.20 -1.74 -0.89
C ARG A 162 4.48 -1.39 -2.34
N GLN A 163 4.91 -0.16 -2.65
CA GLN A 163 5.30 0.23 -4.01
C GLN A 163 6.60 -0.45 -4.44
N LYS A 164 6.48 -1.70 -4.88
CA LYS A 164 7.58 -2.58 -5.28
C LYS A 164 7.22 -3.30 -6.57
N THR A 165 8.20 -3.45 -7.47
CA THR A 165 8.02 -4.21 -8.71
C THR A 165 8.88 -5.47 -8.67
N PRO A 166 8.32 -6.65 -8.39
CA PRO A 166 9.08 -7.90 -8.40
C PRO A 166 9.44 -8.30 -9.85
N PRO A 167 10.51 -9.10 -10.06
CA PRO A 167 10.85 -9.62 -11.38
C PRO A 167 9.72 -10.40 -12.07
N THR A 168 8.79 -10.95 -11.28
CA THR A 168 7.62 -11.71 -11.72
C THR A 168 6.38 -10.84 -12.00
N ALA A 169 6.47 -9.51 -11.95
CA ALA A 169 5.31 -8.62 -12.11
C ALA A 169 4.52 -8.87 -13.39
N VAL A 170 5.20 -9.19 -14.50
CA VAL A 170 4.54 -9.54 -15.78
C VAL A 170 3.70 -10.82 -15.65
N ALA A 171 4.23 -11.84 -14.97
CA ALA A 171 3.51 -13.09 -14.76
C ALA A 171 2.31 -12.91 -13.82
N ILE A 172 2.43 -12.03 -12.82
CA ILE A 172 1.31 -11.62 -11.96
C ILE A 172 0.21 -10.95 -12.78
N ALA A 173 0.57 -9.97 -13.62
CA ALA A 173 -0.39 -9.29 -14.49
C ALA A 173 -1.12 -10.28 -15.41
N ASP A 174 -0.36 -11.17 -16.07
CA ASP A 174 -0.92 -12.20 -16.95
C ASP A 174 -1.90 -13.12 -16.20
N LEU A 175 -1.56 -13.54 -14.98
CA LEU A 175 -2.44 -14.36 -14.13
C LEU A 175 -3.74 -13.62 -13.79
N LEU A 176 -3.63 -12.38 -13.30
CA LEU A 176 -4.80 -11.56 -12.93
C LEU A 176 -5.73 -11.36 -14.13
N LEU A 177 -5.18 -10.99 -15.30
CA LEU A 177 -5.96 -10.82 -16.53
C LEU A 177 -6.60 -12.14 -16.99
N ALA A 178 -5.87 -13.26 -16.92
CA ALA A 178 -6.44 -14.58 -17.23
C ALA A 178 -7.62 -14.93 -16.33
N ARG A 179 -7.56 -14.54 -15.04
CA ARG A 179 -8.66 -14.70 -14.07
C ARG A 179 -9.76 -13.66 -14.20
N GLY A 180 -9.66 -12.72 -15.14
CA GLY A 180 -10.70 -11.74 -15.45
C GLY A 180 -10.60 -10.45 -14.64
N ALA A 181 -9.39 -10.06 -14.25
CA ALA A 181 -9.12 -8.68 -13.85
C ALA A 181 -9.45 -7.76 -15.01
N ASP A 182 -10.14 -6.66 -14.70
CA ASP A 182 -10.48 -5.62 -15.65
C ASP A 182 -9.32 -4.60 -15.71
N PRO A 183 -8.61 -4.46 -16.85
CA PRO A 183 -7.55 -3.47 -17.00
C PRO A 183 -8.06 -2.02 -16.96
N ASP A 184 -9.35 -1.83 -17.28
CA ASP A 184 -10.02 -0.53 -17.33
C ASP A 184 -10.77 -0.19 -16.02
N ALA A 185 -10.69 -1.06 -15.01
CA ALA A 185 -11.22 -0.74 -13.69
C ALA A 185 -10.58 0.56 -13.18
N LEU A 186 -11.41 1.49 -12.69
CA LEU A 186 -10.98 2.76 -12.13
C LEU A 186 -10.70 2.63 -10.64
N ALA A 187 -9.64 3.29 -10.16
CA ALA A 187 -9.30 3.53 -8.76
C ALA A 187 -9.23 5.04 -8.50
N ASP A 188 -9.54 5.46 -7.27
CA ASP A 188 -9.61 6.87 -6.92
C ASP A 188 -8.27 7.34 -6.33
N LEU A 189 -7.45 8.02 -7.13
CA LEU A 189 -6.08 8.38 -6.79
C LEU A 189 -5.75 9.78 -7.29
N TYR A 190 -4.98 10.52 -6.50
CA TYR A 190 -4.50 11.85 -6.88
C TYR A 190 -5.62 12.85 -7.22
N GLY A 191 -6.76 12.77 -6.54
CA GLY A 191 -7.93 13.62 -6.79
C GLY A 191 -8.72 13.29 -8.05
N GLY A 192 -8.51 12.11 -8.66
CA GLY A 192 -9.26 11.67 -9.84
C GLY A 192 -9.30 10.15 -10.02
N GLU A 193 -9.89 9.70 -11.12
CA GLU A 193 -9.98 8.28 -11.45
C GLU A 193 -8.77 7.85 -12.30
N CYS A 194 -8.11 6.78 -11.90
CA CYS A 194 -6.93 6.23 -12.55
C CYS A 194 -7.15 4.75 -12.90
N THR A 195 -6.79 4.35 -14.13
CA THR A 195 -6.65 2.94 -14.50
C THR A 195 -5.27 2.41 -14.13
N THR A 196 -5.10 1.08 -14.10
CA THR A 196 -3.77 0.46 -13.96
C THR A 196 -2.76 1.00 -14.98
N LEU A 197 -3.17 1.23 -16.23
CA LEU A 197 -2.28 1.75 -17.26
C LEU A 197 -1.78 3.16 -16.92
N THR A 198 -2.67 4.07 -16.51
CA THR A 198 -2.29 5.44 -16.14
C THR A 198 -1.32 5.51 -14.96
N LEU A 199 -1.52 4.63 -13.97
CA LEU A 199 -0.60 4.49 -12.84
C LEU A 199 0.74 3.91 -13.28
N LEU A 200 0.73 2.92 -14.17
CA LEU A 200 1.94 2.23 -14.62
C LEU A 200 2.87 3.16 -15.43
N VAL A 201 2.33 3.93 -16.37
CA VAL A 201 3.13 4.83 -17.22
C VAL A 201 3.75 5.98 -16.43
N SER A 202 3.13 6.38 -15.31
CA SER A 202 3.64 7.41 -14.41
C SER A 202 4.47 6.85 -13.24
N SER A 203 4.59 5.52 -13.14
CA SER A 203 5.27 4.87 -12.03
C SER A 203 6.79 4.76 -12.24
N ARG A 204 7.54 5.21 -11.24
CA ARG A 204 8.99 5.03 -11.19
C ARG A 204 9.40 3.57 -10.93
N HIS A 205 8.62 2.81 -10.15
CA HIS A 205 9.04 1.49 -9.67
C HIS A 205 9.18 0.45 -10.80
N PRO A 206 8.20 0.27 -11.70
CA PRO A 206 8.34 -0.59 -12.85
C PRO A 206 9.37 -0.09 -13.87
N TYR A 207 9.56 1.22 -13.97
CA TYR A 207 10.59 1.80 -14.84
C TYR A 207 12.00 1.40 -14.36
N GLU A 208 12.30 1.62 -13.09
CA GLU A 208 13.60 1.24 -12.50
C GLU A 208 13.85 -0.28 -12.52
N ALA A 209 12.78 -1.07 -12.40
CA ALA A 209 12.86 -2.53 -12.54
C ALA A 209 13.04 -3.00 -14.00
N GLY A 210 12.96 -2.10 -15.00
CA GLY A 210 13.01 -2.44 -16.42
C GLY A 210 11.75 -3.18 -16.93
N LEU A 211 10.65 -3.13 -16.18
CA LEU A 211 9.42 -3.87 -16.46
C LEU A 211 8.24 -2.98 -16.91
N GLN A 212 8.40 -1.66 -16.95
CA GLN A 212 7.33 -0.76 -17.38
C GLN A 212 6.82 -1.08 -18.80
N VAL A 213 7.70 -1.14 -19.80
CA VAL A 213 7.33 -1.44 -21.19
C VAL A 213 6.60 -2.79 -21.33
N PRO A 214 7.11 -3.93 -20.82
CA PRO A 214 6.41 -5.20 -20.96
C PRO A 214 5.08 -5.25 -20.20
N LEU A 215 4.90 -4.43 -19.15
CA LEU A 215 3.63 -4.27 -18.43
C LEU A 215 2.64 -3.34 -19.16
N VAL A 216 3.09 -2.32 -19.89
CA VAL A 216 2.18 -1.41 -20.62
C VAL A 216 1.34 -2.16 -21.66
N HIS A 217 1.83 -3.29 -22.17
CA HIS A 217 1.10 -4.13 -23.11
C HIS A 217 0.02 -5.04 -22.47
N MET A 218 -0.51 -4.67 -21.29
CA MET A 218 -1.59 -5.41 -20.58
C MET A 218 -2.87 -5.56 -21.41
N ASP A 219 -3.31 -4.55 -22.15
CA ASP A 219 -4.58 -4.62 -22.91
C ASP A 219 -4.50 -5.65 -24.04
N ALA A 220 -3.34 -5.74 -24.69
CA ALA A 220 -3.05 -6.75 -25.69
C ALA A 220 -3.03 -8.17 -25.07
N ARG A 221 -2.60 -8.30 -23.81
CA ARG A 221 -2.63 -9.56 -23.04
C ARG A 221 -4.05 -9.94 -22.64
N ALA A 222 -4.85 -8.98 -22.17
CA ALA A 222 -6.26 -9.16 -21.80
C ALA A 222 -7.07 -9.69 -22.98
N SER A 223 -6.93 -9.07 -24.16
CA SER A 223 -7.59 -9.48 -25.39
C SER A 223 -7.21 -10.91 -25.80
N ARG A 224 -5.94 -11.31 -25.64
CA ARG A 224 -5.49 -12.68 -25.90
C ARG A 224 -6.02 -13.69 -24.89
N ALA A 225 -6.16 -13.31 -23.63
CA ALA A 225 -6.70 -14.17 -22.58
C ALA A 225 -8.20 -14.44 -22.78
N MET A 226 -8.97 -13.42 -23.17
CA MET A 226 -10.40 -13.55 -23.52
C MET A 226 -10.61 -14.53 -24.67
N ASN A 227 -9.77 -14.46 -25.71
CA ASN A 227 -9.86 -15.33 -26.90
C ASN A 227 -9.42 -16.78 -26.66
N ARG A 228 -8.87 -17.12 -25.48
CA ARG A 228 -8.41 -18.47 -25.12
C ARG A 228 -9.35 -19.22 -24.17
N ARG A 229 -10.45 -18.62 -23.72
CA ARG A 229 -11.45 -19.32 -22.90
C ARG A 229 -12.25 -20.29 -23.79
N PRO A 230 -12.29 -21.60 -23.51
CA PRO A 230 -13.13 -22.52 -24.26
C PRO A 230 -14.59 -22.14 -24.06
N SER A 231 -15.35 -22.08 -25.15
CA SER A 231 -16.80 -21.95 -25.12
C SER A 231 -17.37 -23.09 -24.27
N THR A 232 -18.03 -22.75 -23.17
CA THR A 232 -18.80 -23.71 -22.35
C THR A 232 -19.96 -24.27 -23.13
#